data_AF-Q8W2C6-F1
#
_entry.id   AF-Q8W2C6-F1
#
_cell.length_a   1.000
_cell.length_b   1.000
_cell.length_c   1.000
_cell.angle_alpha   90.00
_cell.angle_beta   90.00
_cell.angle_gamma   90.00
#
_symmetry.space_group_name_H-M   'P 1'
#
loop_
_entity.id
_entity.type
_entity.pdbx_description
1 polymer ?
#
loop_
_entity_poly.entity_id
_entity_poly.type
_entity_poly.pdbx_seq_one_letter_code
_entity_poly.pdbx_strand_id
1 'polypeptide(L)'
;NDIGMVAWILDMSTPEFPSGRQIIVVANDITFRAGSFGPREDAFFEAVTNLACERKLPLIYLAANSGARIGIADEVKSIFRVKWIDDSNPERGFDYVYLSEEDYGRISSSVIAHKTQLDSGEIRWVIDSVVGKEDGL
;
A
#
# COMPACT_ATOMS: atom_id res chain seq x y z
N ASN A 1 7.95 -16.73 2.80
CA ASN A 1 7.02 -15.71 3.37
C ASN A 1 6.15 -15.17 2.25
N ASP A 2 4.90 -14.83 2.54
CA ASP A 2 3.94 -14.22 1.62
C ASP A 2 3.71 -12.71 1.90
N ILE A 3 4.48 -12.15 2.85
CA ILE A 3 4.59 -10.74 3.21
C ILE A 3 6.08 -10.39 3.41
N GLY A 4 6.44 -9.11 3.39
CA GLY A 4 7.81 -8.60 3.54
C GLY A 4 8.38 -8.63 4.96
N MET A 5 7.82 -9.46 5.85
CA MET A 5 8.22 -9.57 7.25
C MET A 5 8.25 -11.04 7.68
N VAL A 6 9.23 -11.39 8.51
CA VAL A 6 9.43 -12.75 9.05
C VAL A 6 9.82 -12.67 10.52
N ALA A 7 9.46 -13.70 11.29
CA ALA A 7 9.84 -13.79 12.70
C ALA A 7 10.11 -15.23 13.12
N TRP A 8 10.96 -15.37 14.14
CA TRP A 8 11.31 -16.64 14.76
C TRP A 8 11.33 -16.50 16.28
N ILE A 9 10.97 -17.58 16.96
CA ILE A 9 11.25 -17.78 18.37
C ILE A 9 12.47 -18.69 18.44
N LEU A 10 13.54 -18.23 19.09
CA LEU A 10 14.80 -18.94 19.19
C LEU A 10 15.03 -19.39 20.62
N ASP A 11 15.22 -20.69 20.82
CA ASP A 11 15.72 -21.28 22.06
C ASP A 11 17.23 -21.47 21.95
N MET A 12 17.98 -20.83 22.84
CA MET A 12 19.44 -20.77 22.76
C MET A 12 20.06 -21.10 24.11
N SER A 13 21.09 -21.95 24.13
CA SER A 13 21.96 -22.12 25.29
C SER A 13 23.15 -21.17 25.15
N THR A 14 23.38 -20.31 26.15
CA THR A 14 24.52 -19.38 26.20
C THR A 14 25.31 -19.61 27.49
N PRO A 15 26.58 -19.18 27.59
CA PRO A 15 27.37 -19.34 28.81
C PRO A 15 26.69 -18.75 30.06
N GLU A 16 25.96 -17.63 29.90
CA GLU A 16 25.22 -16.96 30.96
C GLU A 16 23.91 -17.68 31.31
N PHE A 17 23.34 -18.44 30.37
CA PHE A 17 22.11 -19.23 30.54
C PHE A 17 22.30 -20.66 30.02
N PRO A 18 23.07 -21.52 30.73
CA PRO A 18 23.34 -22.89 30.27
C PRO A 18 22.08 -23.75 30.14
N SER A 19 21.07 -23.49 30.98
CA SER A 19 19.74 -24.13 30.93
C SER A 19 18.85 -23.66 29.77
N GLY A 20 19.34 -22.72 28.96
CA GLY A 20 18.62 -22.13 27.84
C GLY A 20 17.94 -20.80 28.18
N ARG A 21 17.76 -19.99 27.14
CA ARG A 21 16.96 -18.77 27.11
C ARG A 21 16.20 -18.69 25.79
N GLN A 22 15.06 -18.00 25.82
CA GLN A 22 14.27 -17.73 24.62
C GLN A 22 14.40 -16.27 24.22
N ILE A 23 14.47 -15.99 22.92
CA ILE A 23 14.32 -14.66 22.35
C ILE A 23 13.37 -14.71 21.15
N ILE A 24 12.83 -13.56 20.77
CA ILE A 24 12.08 -13.41 19.53
C ILE A 24 12.91 -12.53 18.59
N VAL A 25 13.05 -12.95 17.33
CA VAL A 25 13.71 -12.17 16.29
C VAL A 25 12.69 -11.88 15.20
N VAL A 26 12.57 -10.62 14.80
CA VAL A 26 11.75 -10.17 13.67
C VAL A 26 12.66 -9.48 12.66
N ALA A 27 12.40 -9.67 11.37
CA ALA A 27 13.21 -9.11 10.30
C ALA A 27 12.37 -8.78 9.07
N ASN A 28 12.73 -7.71 8.38
CA ASN A 28 12.21 -7.46 7.04
C ASN A 28 12.89 -8.39 6.02
N ASP A 29 12.14 -8.72 4.97
CA ASP A 29 12.70 -9.29 3.75
C ASP A 29 12.89 -8.18 2.71
N ILE A 30 14.11 -7.68 2.58
CA ILE A 30 14.45 -6.61 1.62
C ILE A 30 14.17 -7.02 0.17
N THR A 31 14.17 -8.32 -0.14
CA THR A 31 13.92 -8.81 -1.50
C THR A 31 12.43 -8.80 -1.85
N PHE A 32 11.55 -8.72 -0.85
CA PHE A 32 10.11 -8.63 -1.03
C PHE A 32 9.66 -7.17 -1.04
N ARG A 33 9.30 -6.63 -2.22
CA ARG A 33 8.85 -5.24 -2.38
C ARG A 33 9.80 -4.22 -1.70
N ALA A 34 11.10 -4.41 -1.86
CA ALA A 34 12.17 -3.61 -1.24
C ALA A 34 12.11 -3.55 0.30
N GLY A 35 11.46 -4.53 0.95
CA GLY A 35 11.23 -4.52 2.39
C GLY A 35 10.24 -3.46 2.87
N SER A 36 9.38 -2.95 1.99
CA SER A 36 8.38 -1.93 2.35
C SER A 36 7.28 -2.47 3.26
N PHE A 37 6.82 -1.63 4.19
CA PHE A 37 5.74 -1.92 5.13
C PHE A 37 4.39 -1.60 4.50
N GLY A 38 3.55 -2.63 4.31
CA GLY A 38 2.12 -2.46 4.09
C GLY A 38 1.31 -3.01 5.27
N PRO A 39 -0.03 -2.95 5.18
CA PRO A 39 -0.91 -3.29 6.31
C PRO A 39 -0.66 -4.68 6.92
N ARG A 40 -0.34 -5.67 6.08
CA ARG A 40 -0.07 -7.04 6.55
C ARG A 40 1.29 -7.16 7.22
N GLU A 41 2.32 -6.47 6.74
CA GLU A 41 3.63 -6.41 7.40
C GLU A 41 3.55 -5.70 8.76
N ASP A 42 2.80 -4.59 8.83
CA ASP A 42 2.57 -3.85 10.07
C ASP A 42 1.82 -4.70 11.10
N ALA A 43 0.70 -5.33 10.70
CA ALA A 43 -0.08 -6.19 11.58
C ALA A 43 0.74 -7.40 12.09
N PHE A 44 1.60 -7.97 11.25
CA PHE A 44 2.49 -9.05 11.65
C PHE A 44 3.55 -8.57 12.66
N PHE A 45 4.19 -7.42 12.40
CA PHE A 45 5.17 -6.84 13.30
C PHE A 45 4.55 -6.50 14.67
N GLU A 46 3.33 -5.93 14.69
CA GLU A 46 2.57 -5.67 15.90
C GLU A 46 2.29 -6.96 16.68
N ALA A 47 1.78 -8.00 16.03
CA ALA A 47 1.47 -9.27 16.67
C ALA A 47 2.73 -9.92 17.31
N VAL A 48 3.86 -9.89 16.62
CA VAL A 48 5.14 -10.40 17.13
C VAL A 48 5.63 -9.58 18.32
N THR A 49 5.47 -8.25 18.26
CA THR A 49 5.86 -7.35 19.36
C THR A 49 4.99 -7.57 20.60
N ASN A 50 3.67 -7.70 20.41
CA ASN A 50 2.73 -8.00 21.50
C ASN A 50 3.05 -9.35 22.16
N LEU A 51 3.38 -10.37 21.36
CA LEU A 51 3.80 -11.68 21.88
C LEU A 51 5.09 -11.59 22.72
N ALA A 52 6.08 -10.81 22.27
CA ALA A 52 7.30 -10.58 23.03
C ALA A 52 7.02 -9.89 24.37
N CYS A 53 6.15 -8.87 24.37
CA CYS A 53 5.72 -8.17 25.58
C CYS A 53 4.98 -9.10 26.55
N GLU A 54 4.00 -9.87 26.06
CA GLU A 54 3.22 -10.80 26.89
C GLU A 54 4.11 -11.84 27.57
N ARG A 55 5.06 -12.42 26.82
CA ARG A 55 6.01 -13.41 27.33
C ARG A 55 7.19 -12.81 28.08
N LYS A 56 7.33 -11.47 28.08
CA LYS A 56 8.47 -10.73 28.64
C LYS A 56 9.82 -11.21 28.09
N LEU A 57 9.86 -11.48 26.78
CA LEU A 57 11.07 -11.94 26.08
C LEU A 57 11.75 -10.77 25.37
N PRO A 58 13.09 -10.78 25.26
CA PRO A 58 13.78 -9.85 24.38
C PRO A 58 13.32 -10.01 22.93
N LEU A 59 12.97 -8.90 22.29
CA LEU A 59 12.69 -8.82 20.87
C LEU A 59 13.87 -8.15 20.16
N ILE A 60 14.44 -8.82 19.17
CA ILE A 60 15.49 -8.29 18.31
C ILE A 60 14.88 -8.01 16.94
N TYR A 61 14.99 -6.77 16.46
CA TYR A 61 14.55 -6.39 15.14
C TYR A 61 15.73 -6.17 14.19
N LEU A 62 15.80 -6.96 13.12
CA LEU A 62 16.78 -6.82 12.04
C LEU A 62 16.18 -5.94 10.93
N ALA A 63 16.52 -4.66 10.96
CA ALA A 63 15.95 -3.66 10.06
C ALA A 63 16.72 -3.57 8.74
N ALA A 64 16.10 -4.06 7.66
CA ALA A 64 16.53 -3.85 6.28
C ALA A 64 15.27 -3.58 5.44
N ASN A 65 14.83 -2.32 5.40
CA ASN A 65 13.57 -1.92 4.79
C ASN A 65 13.68 -0.60 4.02
N SER A 66 12.60 -0.26 3.31
CA SER A 66 12.43 0.99 2.55
C SER A 66 11.35 1.92 3.14
N GLY A 67 10.91 1.68 4.38
CA GLY A 67 9.83 2.43 5.02
C GLY A 67 8.43 2.00 4.57
N ALA A 68 7.45 2.91 4.70
CA ALA A 68 6.06 2.66 4.31
C ALA A 68 5.95 2.41 2.81
N ARG A 69 5.08 1.47 2.43
CA ARG A 69 4.75 1.20 1.04
C ARG A 69 4.04 2.42 0.45
N ILE A 70 4.49 2.83 -0.73
CA ILE A 70 3.85 3.87 -1.53
C ILE A 70 3.30 3.19 -2.77
N GLY A 71 1.99 3.30 -2.99
CA GLY A 71 1.31 2.75 -4.15
C GLY A 71 0.59 3.82 -4.97
N ILE A 72 0.22 3.44 -6.19
CA ILE A 72 -0.68 4.21 -7.05
C ILE A 72 -1.77 3.26 -7.55
N ALA A 73 -3.01 3.73 -7.67
CA ALA A 73 -4.10 2.96 -8.26
C ALA A 73 -3.89 2.80 -9.78
N ASP A 74 -3.15 1.77 -10.19
CA ASP A 74 -2.78 1.52 -11.59
C ASP A 74 -4.00 1.33 -12.50
N GLU A 75 -5.11 0.80 -11.98
CA GLU A 75 -6.36 0.64 -12.71
C GLU A 75 -7.04 1.98 -13.02
N VAL A 76 -6.80 3.01 -12.21
CA VAL A 76 -7.28 4.38 -12.47
C VAL A 76 -6.29 5.10 -13.39
N LYS A 77 -4.99 4.99 -13.08
CA LYS A 77 -3.89 5.61 -13.84
C LYS A 77 -3.91 5.23 -15.33
N SER A 78 -4.27 3.98 -15.64
CA SER A 78 -4.25 3.46 -17.01
C SER A 78 -5.40 3.96 -17.89
N ILE A 79 -6.47 4.53 -17.32
CA ILE A 79 -7.70 4.84 -18.07
C ILE A 79 -8.26 6.25 -17.86
N PHE A 80 -7.77 7.01 -16.87
CA PHE A 80 -8.24 8.39 -16.69
C PHE A 80 -7.93 9.22 -17.93
N ARG A 81 -8.82 10.17 -18.21
CA ARG A 81 -8.69 11.15 -19.28
C ARG A 81 -8.52 12.52 -18.65
N VAL A 82 -7.89 13.43 -19.37
CA VAL A 82 -7.67 14.81 -18.96
C VAL A 82 -8.55 15.71 -19.81
N LYS A 83 -9.28 16.63 -19.18
CA LYS A 83 -9.90 17.74 -19.89
C LYS A 83 -8.91 18.89 -19.93
N TRP A 84 -8.19 19.01 -21.04
CA TRP A 84 -7.29 20.13 -21.29
C TRP A 84 -8.08 21.42 -21.52
N ILE A 85 -7.49 22.56 -21.15
CA ILE A 85 -8.04 23.88 -21.51
C ILE A 85 -8.06 24.02 -23.04
N ASP A 86 -7.01 23.53 -23.70
CA ASP A 86 -6.84 23.46 -25.15
C ASP A 86 -6.25 22.10 -25.53
N ASP A 87 -7.04 21.25 -26.18
CA ASP A 87 -6.63 19.89 -26.54
C ASP A 87 -5.45 19.86 -27.55
N SER A 88 -5.19 20.98 -28.24
CA SER A 88 -4.04 21.10 -29.15
C SER A 88 -2.77 21.61 -28.45
N ASN A 89 -2.89 22.21 -27.25
CA ASN A 89 -1.79 22.83 -26.50
C ASN A 89 -1.86 22.46 -25.01
N PRO A 90 -1.55 21.19 -24.62
CA PRO A 90 -1.70 20.69 -23.25
C PRO A 90 -0.92 21.46 -22.18
N GLU A 91 0.19 22.10 -22.55
CA GLU A 91 1.03 22.92 -21.68
C GLU A 91 0.30 24.14 -21.11
N ARG A 92 -0.85 24.51 -21.68
CA ARG A 92 -1.72 25.57 -21.16
C ARG A 92 -2.48 25.15 -19.91
N GLY A 93 -2.43 23.87 -19.54
CA GLY A 93 -3.06 23.32 -18.33
C GLY A 93 -4.35 22.56 -18.62
N PHE A 94 -4.95 22.06 -17.55
CA PHE A 94 -6.16 21.25 -17.58
C PHE A 94 -7.16 21.73 -16.53
N ASP A 95 -8.44 21.43 -16.76
CA ASP A 95 -9.52 21.76 -15.83
C ASP A 95 -9.74 20.64 -14.82
N TYR A 96 -9.85 19.39 -15.30
CA TYR A 96 -10.13 18.22 -14.46
C TYR A 96 -9.70 16.90 -15.13
N VAL A 97 -9.65 15.83 -14.34
CA VAL A 97 -9.52 14.46 -14.82
C VAL A 97 -10.85 13.72 -14.70
N TYR A 98 -11.13 12.82 -15.66
CA TYR A 98 -12.42 12.16 -15.74
C TYR A 98 -12.33 10.76 -16.35
N LEU A 99 -13.40 10.00 -16.19
CA LEU A 99 -13.64 8.71 -16.83
C LEU A 99 -14.79 8.84 -17.84
N SER A 100 -14.77 8.02 -18.88
CA SER A 100 -15.96 7.82 -19.72
C SER A 100 -17.04 7.08 -18.91
N GLU A 101 -18.27 7.09 -19.40
CA GLU A 101 -19.36 6.32 -18.76
C GLU A 101 -19.05 4.81 -18.70
N GLU A 102 -18.42 4.26 -19.75
CA GLU A 102 -17.99 2.87 -19.79
C GLU A 102 -16.89 2.57 -18.76
N ASP A 103 -15.84 3.40 -18.71
CA ASP A 103 -14.71 3.17 -17.82
C ASP A 103 -15.10 3.36 -16.36
N TYR A 104 -15.96 4.35 -16.06
CA TYR A 104 -16.53 4.48 -14.73
C TYR A 104 -17.30 3.23 -14.31
N GLY A 105 -18.10 2.63 -15.21
CA GLY A 105 -18.79 1.37 -14.93
C GLY A 105 -17.85 0.21 -14.56
N ARG A 106 -16.60 0.22 -15.04
CA ARG A 106 -15.60 -0.84 -14.79
C ARG A 106 -14.83 -0.65 -13.47
N ILE A 107 -14.64 0.59 -13.03
CA ILE A 107 -13.80 0.92 -11.86
C ILE A 107 -14.47 1.86 -10.85
N SER A 108 -15.80 1.95 -10.85
CA SER A 108 -16.53 2.87 -9.95
C SER A 108 -16.21 2.67 -8.47
N SER A 109 -15.79 1.46 -8.06
CA SER A 109 -15.35 1.18 -6.69
C SER A 109 -13.97 1.77 -6.33
N SER A 110 -13.15 2.12 -7.33
CA SER A 110 -11.79 2.65 -7.14
C SER A 110 -11.77 4.17 -6.97
N VAL A 111 -12.88 4.85 -7.24
CA VAL A 111 -12.94 6.32 -7.32
C VAL A 111 -14.22 6.86 -6.70
N ILE A 112 -14.13 8.07 -6.16
CA ILE A 112 -15.29 8.91 -5.89
C ILE A 112 -15.36 9.90 -7.04
N ALA A 113 -16.47 9.92 -7.77
CA ALA A 113 -16.64 10.71 -8.96
C ALA A 113 -18.11 11.14 -9.13
N HIS A 114 -18.33 12.29 -9.78
CA HIS A 114 -19.65 12.78 -10.13
C HIS A 114 -19.86 12.85 -11.65
N LYS A 115 -21.10 12.63 -12.07
CA LYS A 115 -21.50 12.63 -13.48
C LYS A 115 -21.71 14.08 -13.97
N THR A 116 -21.13 14.39 -15.11
CA THR A 116 -21.25 15.66 -15.83
C THR A 116 -21.58 15.37 -17.29
N GLN A 117 -22.50 16.13 -17.88
CA GLN A 117 -22.84 16.05 -19.29
C GLN A 117 -22.50 17.37 -19.96
N LEU A 118 -21.79 17.30 -21.09
CA LEU A 118 -21.45 18.46 -21.89
C LEU A 118 -22.57 18.81 -22.88
N ASP A 119 -22.55 20.03 -23.39
CA ASP A 119 -23.46 20.49 -24.45
C ASP A 119 -23.35 19.65 -25.74
N SER A 120 -22.21 19.00 -25.96
CA SER A 120 -21.99 18.02 -27.04
C SER A 120 -22.78 16.73 -26.86
N GLY A 121 -23.38 16.51 -25.69
CA GLY A 121 -24.02 15.25 -25.28
C GLY A 121 -23.06 14.24 -24.65
N GLU A 122 -21.76 14.52 -24.63
CA GLU A 122 -20.76 13.63 -24.02
C GLU A 122 -20.95 13.55 -22.49
N ILE A 123 -20.96 12.32 -21.97
CA ILE A 123 -21.02 12.05 -20.54
C ILE A 123 -19.60 11.79 -20.01
N ARG A 124 -19.26 12.49 -18.92
CA ARG A 124 -18.01 12.38 -18.20
C ARG A 124 -18.25 12.14 -16.72
N TRP A 125 -17.46 11.27 -16.12
CA TRP A 125 -17.41 11.07 -14.68
C TRP A 125 -16.16 11.74 -14.14
N VAL A 126 -16.32 12.95 -13.60
CA VAL A 126 -15.21 13.76 -13.07
C VAL A 126 -14.75 13.14 -11.76
N ILE A 127 -13.45 12.85 -11.65
CA ILE A 127 -12.88 12.17 -10.47
C ILE A 127 -12.63 13.22 -9.39
N ASP A 128 -13.28 13.07 -8.24
CA ASP A 128 -13.10 13.91 -7.05
C ASP A 128 -12.04 13.32 -6.12
N SER A 129 -11.95 12.00 -6.03
CA SER A 129 -10.96 11.30 -5.21
C SER A 129 -10.64 9.91 -5.78
N VAL A 130 -9.39 9.48 -5.61
CA VAL A 130 -8.94 8.13 -5.95
C VAL A 130 -8.77 7.33 -4.66
N VAL A 131 -9.44 6.19 -4.59
CA VAL A 131 -9.37 5.25 -3.45
C VAL A 131 -8.45 4.08 -3.78
N GLY A 132 -8.58 3.54 -4.99
CA GLY A 132 -7.83 2.36 -5.47
C GLY A 132 -8.44 1.02 -5.02
N LYS A 133 -8.15 -0.06 -5.77
CA LYS A 133 -8.58 -1.43 -5.43
C LYS A 133 -7.65 -2.14 -4.47
N GLU A 134 -6.35 -1.84 -4.55
CA GLU A 134 -5.36 -2.50 -3.71
C GLU A 134 -5.31 -1.85 -2.33
N ASP A 135 -5.16 -2.69 -1.30
CA ASP A 135 -4.95 -2.24 0.07
C ASP A 135 -3.46 -1.93 0.31
N GLY A 136 -3.18 -0.87 1.06
CA GLY A 136 -1.81 -0.38 1.31
C GLY A 136 -1.16 0.38 0.15
N LEU A 137 -1.98 1.17 -0.58
CA LEU A 137 -1.53 2.20 -1.53
C LEU A 137 -1.09 3.48 -0.80
#